data_AF-A0A9W3SUU4-F1
#
_entry.id   AF-A0A9W3SUU4-F1
#
_cell.length_a   1.000
_cell.length_b   1.000
_cell.length_c   1.000
_cell.angle_alpha   90.00
_cell.angle_beta   90.00
_cell.angle_gamma   90.00
#
_symmetry.space_group_name_H-M   'P 1'
#
loop_
_entity.id
_entity.type
_entity.pdbx_description
1 polymer ?
#
loop_
_entity_poly.entity_id
_entity_poly.type
_entity_poly.pdbx_seq_one_letter_code
_entity_poly.pdbx_strand_id
1 'polypeptide(L)'
;MHHWPKAIFAVPLGAMIYFNFFTHHFTYDFRWILTLLLFIVFSRTFVQFSLQGVTYKMPLVLSFFLIGFFIWIAENIATFFGAWQYPNQREAWSLVHLSKISSWFLLVVISIMIVTQLKHLKESKR
;
A
#
# COMPACT_ATOMS: atom_id res chain seq x y z
N MET A 1 -15.28 -7.07 -1.67
CA MET A 1 -14.30 -7.39 -0.61
C MET A 1 -15.09 -7.96 0.56
N HIS A 2 -14.65 -9.07 1.17
CA HIS A 2 -15.33 -9.62 2.35
C HIS A 2 -14.66 -9.13 3.64
N HIS A 3 -15.47 -8.90 4.69
CA HIS A 3 -15.04 -8.41 6.00
C HIS A 3 -14.25 -7.09 5.94
N TRP A 4 -14.81 -6.09 5.27
CA TRP A 4 -14.25 -4.74 5.33
C TRP A 4 -14.34 -4.21 6.77
N PRO A 5 -13.27 -3.60 7.32
CA PRO A 5 -13.30 -3.06 8.68
C PRO A 5 -14.36 -1.96 8.80
N LYS A 6 -14.95 -1.81 9.99
CA LYS A 6 -15.88 -0.70 10.26
C LYS A 6 -15.19 0.64 9.95
N ALA A 7 -15.94 1.60 9.44
CA ALA A 7 -15.44 2.92 9.09
C ALA A 7 -14.70 3.62 10.25
N ILE A 8 -15.10 3.34 11.50
CA ILE A 8 -14.45 3.85 12.71
C ILE A 8 -12.99 3.39 12.88
N PHE A 9 -12.60 2.28 12.27
CA PHE A 9 -11.20 1.81 12.25
C PHE A 9 -10.50 2.19 10.96
N ALA A 10 -11.18 2.07 9.82
CA ALA A 10 -10.60 2.37 8.51
C ALA A 10 -10.30 3.87 8.32
N VAL A 11 -11.21 4.76 8.73
CA VAL A 11 -11.05 6.21 8.50
C VAL A 11 -9.90 6.79 9.32
N PRO A 12 -9.78 6.53 10.66
CA PRO A 12 -8.64 7.04 11.42
C PRO A 12 -7.31 6.45 10.93
N LEU A 13 -7.26 5.15 10.61
CA LEU A 13 -6.05 4.53 10.08
C LEU A 13 -5.62 5.15 8.75
N GLY A 14 -6.56 5.38 7.82
CA GLY A 14 -6.30 6.07 6.56
C GLY A 14 -5.81 7.51 6.78
N ALA A 15 -6.42 8.25 7.70
CA ALA A 15 -5.99 9.59 8.06
C ALA A 15 -4.57 9.60 8.66
N MET A 16 -4.24 8.66 9.55
CA MET A 16 -2.90 8.53 10.13
C MET A 16 -1.85 8.22 9.07
N ILE A 17 -2.16 7.34 8.11
CA ILE A 17 -1.27 7.07 6.96
C ILE A 17 -1.08 8.33 6.12
N TYR A 18 -2.17 9.06 5.84
CA TYR A 18 -2.11 10.33 5.10
C TYR A 18 -1.21 11.35 5.80
N PHE A 19 -1.48 11.63 7.07
CA PHE A 19 -0.70 12.58 7.85
C PHE A 19 0.76 12.15 7.96
N ASN A 20 1.04 10.84 8.12
CA ASN A 20 2.41 10.36 8.18
C ASN A 20 3.19 10.67 6.89
N PHE A 21 2.58 10.56 5.71
CA PHE A 21 3.26 10.95 4.46
C PHE A 21 3.74 12.41 4.47
N PHE A 22 2.93 13.34 4.95
CA PHE A 22 3.28 14.77 4.99
C PHE A 22 4.18 15.12 6.17
N THR A 23 4.01 14.45 7.30
CA THR A 23 4.73 14.78 8.54
C THR A 23 6.04 14.04 8.69
N HIS A 24 6.28 12.93 7.98
CA HIS A 24 7.54 12.17 8.13
C HIS A 24 8.80 12.98 7.81
N HIS A 25 8.67 14.07 7.05
CA HIS A 25 9.80 14.96 6.77
C HIS A 25 10.20 15.78 8.01
N PHE A 26 9.25 16.02 8.93
CA PHE A 26 9.42 16.83 10.13
C PHE A 26 9.39 16.01 11.43
N THR A 27 8.90 14.76 11.40
CA THR A 27 8.69 13.90 12.57
C THR A 27 9.33 12.53 12.39
N TYR A 28 9.31 11.71 13.45
CA TYR A 28 9.79 10.33 13.41
C TYR A 28 9.03 9.47 12.39
N ASP A 29 9.74 8.49 11.85
CA ASP A 29 9.20 7.58 10.85
C ASP A 29 8.25 6.52 11.47
N PHE A 30 6.96 6.85 11.53
CA PHE A 30 5.92 5.93 12.02
C PHE A 30 5.47 4.86 11.00
N ARG A 31 6.10 4.75 9.82
CA ARG A 31 5.67 3.84 8.74
C ARG A 31 5.56 2.39 9.21
N TRP A 32 6.50 1.93 10.04
CA TRP A 32 6.50 0.56 10.56
C TRP A 32 5.34 0.28 11.51
N ILE A 33 5.03 1.22 12.41
CA ILE A 33 3.90 1.11 13.34
C ILE A 33 2.58 1.11 12.56
N LEU A 34 2.45 2.00 11.58
CA LEU A 34 1.26 2.07 10.72
C LEU A 34 1.09 0.81 9.89
N THR A 35 2.18 0.27 9.34
CA THR A 35 2.15 -0.99 8.60
C THR A 35 1.67 -2.12 9.49
N LEU A 36 2.17 -2.24 10.73
CA LEU A 36 1.73 -3.26 11.68
C LEU A 36 0.24 -3.13 12.03
N LEU A 37 -0.23 -1.91 12.32
CA LEU A 37 -1.65 -1.64 12.59
C LEU A 37 -2.53 -2.03 11.40
N LEU A 38 -2.07 -1.77 10.17
CA LEU A 38 -2.76 -2.12 8.95
C LEU A 38 -2.87 -3.65 8.80
N PHE A 39 -1.78 -4.37 9.07
CA PHE A 39 -1.79 -5.84 9.13
C PHE A 39 -2.83 -6.34 10.12
N ILE A 40 -2.91 -5.76 11.32
CA ILE A 40 -3.87 -6.17 12.35
C ILE A 40 -5.32 -5.92 11.89
N VAL A 41 -5.63 -4.69 11.45
CA VAL A 41 -6.99 -4.26 11.10
C VAL A 41 -7.52 -4.99 9.86
N PHE A 42 -6.67 -5.21 8.86
CA PHE A 42 -7.05 -5.82 7.58
C PHE A 42 -6.68 -7.31 7.46
N SER A 43 -6.16 -7.93 8.53
CA SER A 43 -5.82 -9.37 8.56
C SER A 43 -6.98 -10.28 8.13
N ARG A 44 -8.21 -9.87 8.42
CA ARG A 44 -9.44 -10.61 8.09
C ARG A 44 -10.09 -10.20 6.79
N THR A 45 -9.53 -9.23 6.07
CA THR A 45 -10.11 -8.72 4.83
C THR A 45 -9.54 -9.49 3.64
N PHE A 46 -10.44 -10.02 2.81
CA PHE A 46 -10.05 -10.82 1.64
C PHE A 46 -10.59 -10.22 0.35
N VAL A 47 -9.72 -10.23 -0.66
CA VAL A 47 -10.05 -9.97 -2.06
C VAL A 47 -10.38 -11.29 -2.72
N GLN A 48 -11.50 -11.32 -3.45
CA GLN A 48 -11.87 -12.48 -4.26
C GLN A 48 -11.78 -12.07 -5.73
N PHE A 49 -11.19 -12.93 -6.54
CA PHE A 49 -11.10 -12.75 -7.99
C PHE A 49 -11.39 -14.09 -8.66
N SER A 50 -12.16 -14.05 -9.75
CA SER A 50 -12.54 -15.25 -10.49
C SER A 50 -11.80 -15.29 -11.81
N LEU A 51 -11.04 -16.37 -12.03
CA LEU A 51 -10.32 -16.66 -13.27
C LEU A 51 -10.89 -17.95 -13.85
N GLN A 52 -11.38 -17.89 -15.10
CA GLN A 52 -11.88 -19.07 -15.84
C GLN A 52 -12.88 -19.94 -15.04
N GLY A 53 -13.76 -19.31 -14.26
CA GLY A 53 -14.78 -20.02 -13.46
C GLY A 53 -14.32 -20.49 -12.08
N VAL A 54 -13.04 -20.34 -11.73
CA VAL A 54 -12.50 -20.66 -10.40
C VAL A 54 -12.36 -19.37 -9.57
N THR A 55 -12.98 -19.34 -8.39
CA THR A 55 -12.88 -18.21 -7.46
C THR A 55 -11.69 -18.38 -6.52
N TYR A 56 -10.70 -17.50 -6.67
CA TYR A 56 -9.54 -17.41 -5.79
C TYR A 56 -9.76 -16.35 -4.72
N LYS A 57 -9.13 -16.53 -3.56
CA LYS A 57 -9.18 -15.60 -2.43
C LYS A 57 -7.75 -15.25 -2.00
N MET A 58 -7.47 -13.96 -1.81
CA MET A 58 -6.19 -13.47 -1.33
C MET A 58 -6.40 -12.50 -0.15
N PRO A 59 -5.61 -12.59 0.94
CA PRO A 59 -5.60 -11.58 1.98
C PRO A 59 -5.26 -10.20 1.38
N LEU A 60 -6.05 -9.18 1.70
CA LEU A 60 -5.89 -7.84 1.12
C LEU A 60 -4.48 -7.27 1.39
N VAL A 61 -3.98 -7.49 2.60
CA VAL A 61 -2.65 -7.01 3.01
C VAL A 61 -1.55 -7.67 2.19
N LEU A 62 -1.71 -8.96 1.85
CA LEU A 62 -0.77 -9.67 0.99
C LEU A 62 -0.81 -9.11 -0.43
N SER A 63 -1.99 -8.81 -0.97
CA SER A 63 -2.11 -8.14 -2.27
C SER A 63 -1.34 -6.82 -2.32
N PHE A 64 -1.49 -5.98 -1.30
CA PHE A 64 -0.78 -4.70 -1.23
C PHE A 64 0.73 -4.87 -1.11
N PHE A 65 1.19 -5.84 -0.31
CA PHE A 65 2.60 -6.16 -0.18
C PHE A 65 3.19 -6.60 -1.53
N LEU A 66 2.50 -7.50 -2.25
CA LEU A 66 2.93 -7.97 -3.56
C LEU A 66 2.99 -6.83 -4.59
N ILE A 67 2.01 -5.92 -4.59
CA ILE A 67 2.03 -4.74 -5.47
C ILE A 67 3.27 -3.90 -5.19
N GLY A 68 3.53 -3.52 -3.92
CA GLY A 68 4.71 -2.74 -3.55
C GLY A 68 6.03 -3.45 -3.91
N PHE A 69 6.07 -4.77 -3.72
CA PHE A 69 7.22 -5.60 -4.06
C PHE A 69 7.50 -5.65 -5.56
N PHE A 70 6.49 -5.88 -6.40
CA PHE A 70 6.65 -5.91 -7.86
C PHE A 70 7.02 -4.53 -8.42
N ILE A 71 6.48 -3.46 -7.85
CA ILE A 71 6.89 -2.10 -8.24
C ILE A 71 8.37 -1.88 -7.87
N TRP A 72 8.80 -2.31 -6.69
CA TRP A 72 10.23 -2.19 -6.34
C TRP A 72 11.14 -3.02 -7.25
N ILE A 73 10.72 -4.22 -7.67
CA ILE A 73 11.45 -4.98 -8.69
C ILE A 73 11.52 -4.19 -9.99
N ALA A 74 10.39 -3.68 -10.47
CA ALA A 74 10.33 -2.88 -11.70
C ALA A 74 11.22 -1.64 -11.62
N GLU A 75 11.26 -0.97 -10.47
CA GLU A 75 12.14 0.17 -10.20
C GLU A 75 13.62 -0.22 -10.28
N ASN A 76 14.03 -1.35 -9.67
CA ASN A 76 15.42 -1.80 -9.74
C ASN A 76 15.82 -2.23 -11.16
N ILE A 77 14.91 -2.83 -11.91
CA ILE A 77 15.12 -3.15 -13.33
C ILE A 77 15.27 -1.85 -14.14
N ALA A 78 14.40 -0.87 -13.91
CA ALA A 78 14.45 0.42 -14.60
C ALA A 78 15.75 1.18 -14.31
N THR A 79 16.21 1.20 -13.05
CA THR A 79 17.50 1.83 -12.68
C THR A 79 18.70 1.06 -13.20
N PHE A 80 18.61 -0.28 -13.28
CA PHE A 80 19.66 -1.12 -13.87
C PHE A 80 19.83 -0.87 -15.37
N PHE A 81 18.73 -0.73 -16.11
CA PHE A 81 18.76 -0.40 -17.55
C PHE A 81 18.99 1.10 -17.85
N GLY A 82 19.12 1.94 -16.82
CA GLY A 82 19.37 3.37 -17.00
C GLY A 82 18.19 4.17 -17.54
N ALA A 83 16.95 3.64 -17.45
CA ALA A 83 15.75 4.38 -17.84
C ALA A 83 15.54 5.65 -16.99
N TRP A 84 15.99 5.61 -15.74
CA TRP A 84 16.08 6.72 -14.80
C TRP A 84 17.04 6.33 -13.66
N GLN A 85 17.78 7.29 -13.10
CA GLN A 85 18.77 7.02 -12.04
C GLN A 85 18.67 8.06 -10.92
N TYR A 86 18.83 7.60 -9.68
CA TYR A 86 18.95 8.52 -8.55
C TYR A 86 20.30 9.27 -8.60
N PRO A 87 20.39 10.51 -8.10
CA PRO A 87 21.64 11.29 -8.13
C PRO A 87 22.82 10.59 -7.47
N ASN A 88 22.55 9.74 -6.47
CA ASN A 88 23.54 8.92 -5.76
C ASN A 88 23.94 7.63 -6.50
N GLN A 89 23.33 7.32 -7.65
CA GLN A 89 23.61 6.13 -8.47
C GLN A 89 24.38 6.46 -9.76
N ARG A 90 24.84 7.70 -9.91
CA ARG A 90 25.53 8.18 -11.13
C ARG A 90 26.90 7.55 -11.34
N GLU A 91 27.58 7.15 -10.27
CA GLU A 91 28.95 6.58 -10.35
C GLU A 91 28.98 5.04 -10.25
N ALA A 92 28.04 4.44 -9.52
CA ALA A 92 27.88 2.99 -9.41
C ALA A 92 26.42 2.61 -9.19
N TRP A 93 25.95 1.55 -9.86
CA TRP A 93 24.62 1.01 -9.61
C TRP A 93 24.56 0.43 -8.20
N SER A 94 23.49 0.77 -7.47
CA SER A 94 23.21 0.25 -6.14
C SER A 94 21.74 -0.17 -6.06
N LEU A 95 21.44 -1.12 -5.17
CA LEU A 95 20.06 -1.52 -4.93
C LEU A 95 19.24 -0.34 -4.40
N VAL A 96 18.06 -0.13 -4.96
CA VAL A 96 17.14 0.93 -4.52
C VAL A 96 16.69 0.61 -3.09
N HIS A 97 16.82 1.59 -2.19
CA HIS A 97 16.50 1.42 -0.77
C HIS A 97 15.13 0.77 -0.54
N LEU A 98 15.11 -0.27 0.31
CA LEU A 98 13.90 -1.00 0.69
C LEU A 98 12.84 -0.12 1.37
N SER A 99 13.25 1.03 1.92
CA SER A 99 12.33 2.04 2.45
C SER A 99 11.37 2.59 1.39
N LYS A 100 11.66 2.45 0.10
CA LYS A 100 10.68 2.75 -0.95
C LYS A 100 9.51 1.78 -0.92
N ILE A 101 9.74 0.49 -0.69
CA ILE A 101 8.66 -0.52 -0.66
C ILE A 101 7.58 -0.11 0.35
N SER A 102 7.97 0.29 1.56
CA SER A 102 7.01 0.70 2.60
C SER A 102 6.21 1.94 2.20
N SER A 103 6.83 2.92 1.53
CA SER A 103 6.13 4.08 1.01
C SER A 103 5.13 3.70 -0.09
N TRP A 104 5.54 2.93 -1.10
CA TRP A 104 4.62 2.51 -2.17
C TRP A 104 3.47 1.66 -1.64
N PHE A 105 3.76 0.76 -0.71
CA PHE A 105 2.75 -0.04 0.00
C PHE A 105 1.70 0.86 0.67
N LEU A 106 2.12 1.82 1.50
CA LEU A 106 1.21 2.71 2.21
C LEU A 106 0.39 3.58 1.24
N LEU A 107 0.99 4.02 0.13
CA LEU A 107 0.31 4.84 -0.89
C LEU A 107 -0.79 4.07 -1.62
N VAL A 108 -0.52 2.82 -2.00
CA VAL A 108 -1.53 1.96 -2.64
C VAL A 108 -2.67 1.66 -1.67
N VAL A 109 -2.34 1.38 -0.40
CA VAL A 109 -3.35 1.09 0.62
C VAL A 109 -4.28 2.28 0.82
N ILE A 110 -3.73 3.48 1.06
CA ILE A 110 -4.56 4.65 1.30
C ILE A 110 -5.45 4.99 0.10
N SER A 111 -4.92 4.87 -1.13
CA SER A 111 -5.70 5.10 -2.36
C SER A 111 -6.93 4.19 -2.41
N ILE A 112 -6.74 2.89 -2.17
CA ILE A 112 -7.83 1.91 -2.22
C ILE A 112 -8.79 2.09 -1.05
N MET A 113 -8.29 2.44 0.14
CA MET A 113 -9.13 2.75 1.31
C MET A 113 -10.08 3.92 1.02
N ILE A 114 -9.57 5.01 0.44
CA ILE A 114 -10.39 6.19 0.10
C ILE A 114 -11.49 5.80 -0.90
N VAL A 115 -11.14 5.13 -1.99
CA VAL A 115 -12.12 4.73 -3.02
C VAL A 115 -13.16 3.75 -2.46
N THR A 116 -12.74 2.80 -1.64
CA THR A 116 -13.64 1.80 -1.05
C THR A 116 -14.59 2.43 -0.04
N GLN A 117 -14.10 3.35 0.79
CA GLN A 117 -14.92 4.08 1.75
C GLN A 117 -15.94 4.98 1.04
N LEU A 118 -15.54 5.66 -0.04
CA LEU A 118 -16.45 6.46 -0.87
C LEU A 118 -17.56 5.61 -1.49
N LYS A 119 -17.24 4.41 -2.00
CA LYS A 119 -18.24 3.48 -2.54
C LYS A 119 -19.25 3.03 -1.49
N HIS A 120 -18.77 2.63 -0.30
CA HIS A 120 -19.66 2.24 0.81
C HIS A 120 -20.61 3.37 1.25
N LEU A 121 -20.12 4.61 1.32
CA LEU A 121 -20.97 5.77 1.66
C LEU A 121 -22.03 6.05 0.59
N LYS A 122 -21.69 5.84 -0.69
CA LYS A 122 -22.62 6.03 -1.82
C LYS A 122 -23.72 4.96 -1.84
N GLU A 123 -23.38 3.71 -1.54
CA GLU A 123 -24.36 2.61 -1.43
C GLU A 123 -25.31 2.82 -0.25
N SER A 124 -24.82 3.31 0.90
CA SER A 124 -25.66 3.58 2.08
C SER A 124 -26.64 4.75 1.89
N LYS A 125 -26.39 5.65 0.94
CA LYS A 125 -27.27 6.79 0.63
C LYS A 125 -28.34 6.48 -0.43
N ARG A 126 -28.28 5.29 -1.04
CA ARG A 126 -29.19 4.85 -2.08
C ARG A 126 -30.25 3.92 -1.51
#